data_AF-A0A0F9MA37-F1
#
_entry.id   AF-A0A0F9MA37-F1
#
_cell.length_a   1.000
_cell.length_b   1.000
_cell.length_c   1.000
_cell.angle_alpha   90.00
_cell.angle_beta   90.00
_cell.angle_gamma   90.00
#
_symmetry.space_group_name_H-M   'P 1'
#
loop_
_entity.id
_entity.type
_entity.pdbx_description
1 polymer ?
#
loop_
_entity_poly.entity_id
_entity_poly.type
_entity_poly.pdbx_seq_one_letter_code
_entity_poly.pdbx_strand_id
1 'polypeptide(L)'
;MDDPVGAISVYGVNGAWGTFAAGLFYTGGTSFKILGVQLLGIGAAFVWTFPVAFVMFKFIDKTIGLRVSAEEELHGLDYNEHEGNAYPEFI
;
A
#
# COMPACT_ATOMS: atom_id res chain seq x y z
N MET A 1 13.05 -4.23 0.42
CA MET A 1 11.75 -3.55 0.38
C MET A 1 10.97 -4.11 1.53
N ASP A 2 10.70 -3.30 2.53
CA ASP A 2 9.94 -3.70 3.71
C ASP A 2 8.48 -3.25 3.53
N ASP A 3 7.55 -4.18 3.68
CA ASP A 3 6.10 -3.95 3.65
C ASP A 3 5.57 -4.39 5.02
N PRO A 4 5.70 -3.53 6.04
CA PRO A 4 5.62 -3.94 7.44
C PRO A 4 4.25 -4.49 7.84
N VAL A 5 3.21 -4.17 7.08
CA VAL A 5 1.83 -4.64 7.31
C VAL A 5 1.31 -5.54 6.20
N GLY A 6 2.15 -5.91 5.22
CA GLY A 6 1.75 -6.69 4.05
C GLY A 6 0.72 -5.97 3.18
N ALA A 7 0.77 -4.63 3.09
CA ALA A 7 -0.22 -3.85 2.38
C ALA A 7 -0.29 -4.20 0.88
N ILE A 8 0.85 -4.48 0.25
CA ILE A 8 0.91 -4.79 -1.18
C ILE A 8 0.28 -6.15 -1.46
N SER A 9 0.62 -7.16 -0.67
CA SER A 9 0.07 -8.51 -0.84
C SER A 9 -1.41 -8.57 -0.47
N VAL A 10 -1.80 -8.00 0.69
CA VAL A 10 -3.17 -8.07 1.20
C VAL A 10 -4.13 -7.21 0.40
N TYR A 11 -3.78 -5.97 0.07
CA TYR A 11 -4.71 -5.05 -0.61
C TYR A 11 -4.44 -4.94 -2.11
N GLY A 12 -3.17 -4.81 -2.52
CA GLY A 12 -2.81 -4.69 -3.93
C GLY A 12 -3.13 -5.95 -4.72
N VAL A 13 -2.51 -7.07 -4.34
CA VAL A 13 -2.64 -8.34 -5.08
C VAL A 13 -4.05 -8.93 -4.93
N ASN A 14 -4.57 -9.06 -3.70
CA ASN A 14 -5.92 -9.63 -3.53
C ASN A 14 -7.01 -8.70 -4.08
N GLY A 15 -6.83 -7.38 -4.05
CA GLY A 15 -7.77 -6.44 -4.66
C GLY A 15 -7.83 -6.59 -6.18
N ALA A 16 -6.68 -6.73 -6.83
CA ALA A 16 -6.61 -7.03 -8.26
C ALA A 16 -7.24 -8.39 -8.59
N TRP A 17 -6.91 -9.43 -7.82
CA TRP A 17 -7.51 -10.75 -7.97
C TRP A 17 -9.03 -10.72 -7.80
N GLY A 18 -9.54 -10.11 -6.74
CA GLY A 18 -10.97 -10.00 -6.47
C GLY A 18 -11.71 -9.25 -7.58
N THR A 19 -11.11 -8.17 -8.09
CA THR A 19 -11.68 -7.40 -9.21
C THR A 19 -11.76 -8.24 -10.48
N PHE A 20 -10.73 -9.03 -10.78
CA PHE A 20 -10.75 -9.95 -11.93
C PHE A 20 -11.75 -11.10 -11.73
N ALA A 21 -11.75 -11.71 -10.55
CA ALA A 21 -12.64 -12.80 -10.16
C ALA A 21 -14.12 -12.39 -10.22
N ALA A 22 -14.46 -11.14 -9.93
CA ALA A 22 -15.82 -10.61 -10.07
C ALA A 22 -16.34 -10.71 -11.51
N GLY A 23 -15.47 -10.50 -12.52
CA GLY A 23 -15.83 -10.70 -13.92
C GLY A 23 -15.83 -12.18 -14.34
N LEU A 24 -14.95 -12.99 -13.76
CA LEU A 24 -14.82 -14.42 -14.05
C LEU A 24 -16.03 -15.22 -13.55
N PHE A 25 -16.50 -14.91 -12.35
CA PHE A 25 -17.62 -15.58 -11.68
C PHE A 25 -18.92 -14.76 -11.74
N TYR A 26 -19.03 -13.86 -12.71
CA TYR A 26 -20.22 -13.04 -12.88
C TYR A 26 -21.46 -13.91 -13.20
N THR A 27 -22.51 -13.78 -12.39
CA THR A 27 -23.72 -14.61 -12.48
C THR A 27 -24.53 -14.41 -13.76
N GLY A 28 -24.39 -13.25 -14.41
CA GLY A 28 -24.98 -12.98 -15.73
C GLY A 28 -24.23 -13.59 -16.91
N GLY A 29 -23.16 -14.34 -16.65
CA GLY A 29 -22.31 -14.99 -17.65
C GLY A 29 -21.05 -14.19 -17.98
N THR A 30 -19.90 -14.86 -17.99
CA THR A 30 -18.63 -14.21 -18.29
C THR A 30 -18.42 -14.03 -19.80
N SER A 31 -17.66 -13.01 -20.18
CA SER A 31 -17.20 -12.80 -21.55
C SER A 31 -15.87 -12.07 -21.56
N PHE A 32 -15.13 -12.15 -22.67
CA PHE A 32 -13.88 -11.39 -22.82
C PHE A 32 -14.08 -9.88 -22.66
N LYS A 33 -15.26 -9.35 -23.01
CA LYS A 33 -15.60 -7.94 -22.77
C LYS A 33 -15.66 -7.62 -21.28
N ILE A 34 -16.32 -8.46 -20.49
CA ILE A 34 -16.43 -8.28 -19.03
C ILE A 34 -15.05 -8.38 -18.38
N LEU A 35 -14.28 -9.42 -18.70
CA LEU A 35 -12.91 -9.58 -18.18
C LEU A 35 -12.01 -8.40 -18.58
N GLY A 36 -12.14 -7.92 -19.82
CA GLY A 36 -11.41 -6.75 -20.31
C GLY A 36 -11.73 -5.47 -19.54
N VAL A 37 -12.99 -5.24 -19.18
CA VAL A 37 -13.39 -4.10 -18.33
C VAL A 37 -12.80 -4.22 -16.93
N GLN A 38 -12.78 -5.42 -16.33
CA GLN A 38 -12.15 -5.61 -15.02
C GLN A 38 -10.64 -5.32 -15.05
N LEU A 39 -9.94 -5.83 -16.07
CA LEU A 39 -8.50 -5.58 -16.25
C LEU A 39 -8.21 -4.10 -16.52
N LEU A 40 -9.06 -3.42 -17.30
CA LEU A 40 -8.96 -1.98 -17.51
C LEU A 40 -9.11 -1.22 -16.19
N GLY A 41 -10.06 -1.60 -15.34
CA GLY A 41 -10.24 -1.02 -14.02
C GLY A 41 -9.02 -1.19 -13.11
N ILE A 42 -8.46 -2.41 -13.04
CA ILE A 42 -7.23 -2.71 -12.29
C ILE A 42 -6.07 -1.83 -12.79
N GLY A 43 -5.87 -1.80 -14.11
CA GLY A 43 -4.81 -1.00 -14.73
C GLY A 43 -4.99 0.49 -14.48
N ALA A 44 -6.20 1.02 -14.65
CA ALA A 44 -6.50 2.43 -14.40
C ALA A 44 -6.25 2.82 -12.93
N ALA A 45 -6.68 1.99 -11.98
CA ALA A 45 -6.45 2.22 -10.56
C ALA A 45 -4.94 2.21 -10.25
N PHE A 46 -4.17 1.26 -10.79
CA PHE A 46 -2.73 1.19 -10.57
C PHE A 46 -1.98 2.39 -11.19
N VAL A 47 -2.29 2.72 -12.45
CA VAL A 47 -1.66 3.84 -13.18
C VAL A 47 -2.01 5.19 -12.55
N TRP A 48 -3.16 5.32 -11.91
CA TRP A 48 -3.47 6.52 -11.13
C TRP A 48 -2.73 6.54 -9.80
N THR A 49 -2.88 5.48 -8.99
CA THR A 49 -2.41 5.49 -7.60
C THR A 49 -0.90 5.44 -7.48
N PHE A 50 -0.21 4.57 -8.23
CA PHE A 50 1.24 4.37 -8.07
C PHE A 50 2.05 5.62 -8.45
N PRO A 51 1.89 6.25 -9.63
CA PRO A 51 2.67 7.43 -9.99
C PRO A 51 2.36 8.63 -9.09
N VAL A 52 1.09 8.86 -8.74
CA VAL A 52 0.70 9.99 -7.88
C VAL A 52 1.29 9.82 -6.49
N ALA A 53 1.14 8.64 -5.88
CA ALA A 53 1.74 8.36 -4.57
C ALA A 53 3.27 8.43 -4.61
N PHE A 54 3.91 7.86 -5.65
CA PHE A 54 5.36 7.89 -5.80
C PHE A 54 5.88 9.33 -5.90
N VAL A 55 5.26 10.17 -6.73
CA VAL A 55 5.65 11.58 -6.87
C VAL A 55 5.44 12.33 -5.56
N MET A 56 4.29 12.14 -4.90
CA MET A 56 3.99 12.78 -3.62
C MET A 56 5.00 12.41 -2.54
N PHE A 57 5.21 11.12 -2.29
CA PHE A 57 6.15 10.65 -1.26
C PHE A 57 7.59 11.06 -1.57
N LYS A 58 8.01 11.01 -2.83
CA LYS A 58 9.34 11.47 -3.23
C LYS A 58 9.51 12.98 -3.08
N PHE A 59 8.44 13.75 -3.24
CA PHE A 59 8.45 15.19 -3.00
C PHE A 59 8.56 15.50 -1.50
N ILE A 60 7.79 14.82 -0.66
CA ILE A 60 7.87 14.94 0.82
C ILE A 60 9.27 14.59 1.31
N ASP A 61 9.80 13.44 0.86
CA ASP A 61 11.14 12.96 1.20
C ASP A 61 12.23 13.99 0.87
N LYS A 62 12.10 14.69 -0.26
CA LYS A 62 13.07 15.71 -0.70
C LYS A 62 12.93 17.07 -0.02
N THR A 63 11.80 17.38 0.61
CA THR A 63 11.51 18.72 1.13
C THR A 63 11.62 18.77 2.64
N ILE A 64 10.94 17.87 3.34
CA ILE A 64 10.89 17.83 4.80
C ILE A 64 11.40 16.51 5.39
N GLY A 65 11.61 15.50 4.55
CA GLY A 65 11.96 14.13 4.97
C GLY A 65 10.71 13.28 5.22
N LEU A 66 10.73 12.02 4.74
CA LEU A 66 9.61 11.09 4.88
C LEU A 66 9.84 10.05 6.00
N ARG A 67 11.09 9.70 6.27
CA ARG A 67 11.48 8.68 7.25
C ARG A 67 12.49 9.28 8.24
N VAL A 68 12.38 8.88 9.50
CA VAL A 68 13.34 9.23 10.56
C VAL A 68 14.74 8.70 10.26
N SER A 69 15.74 9.17 11.00
CA SER A 69 17.10 8.68 10.84
C SER A 69 17.19 7.19 11.19
N ALA A 70 18.21 6.49 10.66
CA ALA A 70 18.41 5.07 10.97
C ALA A 70 18.69 4.81 12.46
N GLU A 71 19.30 5.77 13.15
CA GLU A 71 19.53 5.71 14.60
C GLU A 71 18.21 5.81 15.38
N GLU A 72 17.36 6.79 15.06
CA GLU A 72 16.04 6.93 15.68
C GLU A 72 15.13 5.73 15.38
N GLU A 73 15.21 5.18 14.18
CA GLU A 73 14.45 3.98 13.80
C GLU A 73 14.88 2.75 14.62
N LEU A 74 16.19 2.61 14.91
CA LEU A 74 16.72 1.53 15.74
C LEU A 74 16.34 1.69 17.23
N HIS A 75 16.32 2.92 17.73
CA HIS A 75 15.91 3.22 19.11
C HIS A 75 14.38 3.10 19.31
N GLY A 76 13.60 3.23 18.23
CA GLY A 76 12.15 3.22 18.25
C GLY A 76 11.55 4.62 18.37
N LEU A 77 10.41 4.83 17.69
CA LEU A 77 9.77 6.15 17.62
C LEU A 77 9.03 6.52 18.91
N ASP A 78 8.65 5.56 19.75
CA ASP A 78 7.97 5.85 21.02
C ASP A 78 8.84 6.74 21.91
N TYR A 79 10.13 6.44 22.03
CA TYR A 79 11.06 7.24 22.82
C TYR A 79 11.37 8.59 22.17
N ASN A 80 11.69 8.58 20.87
CA ASN A 80 12.21 9.77 20.20
C ASN A 80 11.12 10.79 19.84
N GLU A 81 9.89 10.34 19.58
CA GLU A 81 8.78 11.22 19.17
C GLU A 81 7.74 11.42 20.29
N HIS A 82 7.64 10.50 21.25
CA HIS A 82 6.57 10.50 22.26
C HIS A 82 7.07 10.46 23.72
N GLU A 83 8.39 10.58 23.94
CA GLU A 83 9.04 10.62 25.26
C GLU A 83 8.65 9.46 26.21
N GLY A 84 8.34 8.28 25.65
CA GLY A 84 7.87 7.15 26.45
C GLY A 84 8.00 5.81 25.73
N ASN A 85 7.46 4.75 26.35
CA ASN A 85 7.25 3.46 25.69
C ASN A 85 5.78 3.14 25.64
N ALA A 86 5.32 2.55 24.54
CA ALA A 86 3.99 1.95 24.49
C ALA A 86 3.84 0.76 25.47
N TYR A 87 4.96 0.12 25.83
CA TYR A 87 5.01 -1.14 26.58
C TYR A 87 6.08 -1.13 27.69
N PRO A 88 6.01 -0.21 28.67
CA PRO A 88 7.05 -0.03 29.69
C PRO A 88 7.25 -1.25 30.61
N GLU A 89 6.26 -2.14 30.69
CA GLU A 89 6.31 -3.37 31.49
C GLU A 89 7.14 -4.50 30.88
N PHE A 90 7.57 -4.38 29.63
CA PHE A 90 8.37 -5.39 28.92
C PHE A 90 9.85 -5.00 28.75
N ILE A 91 10.30 -3.97 29.47
CA ILE A 91 11.65 -3.41 29.43
C ILE A 91 12.42 -3.78 30.71
#